data_AF-A0A268EKL8-F1
#
_entry.id   AF-A0A268EKL8-F1
#
_cell.length_a   1.000
_cell.length_b   1.000
_cell.length_c   1.000
_cell.angle_alpha   90.00
_cell.angle_beta   90.00
_cell.angle_gamma   90.00
#
_symmetry.space_group_name_H-M   'P 1'
#
loop_
_entity.id
_entity.type
_entity.pdbx_description
1 polymer ?
#
loop_
_entity_poly.entity_id
_entity_poly.type
_entity_poly.pdbx_seq_one_letter_code
_entity_poly.pdbx_strand_id
1 'polypeptide(L)'
;MGIYVICQENSNAVRAAITNVQPEQMVPEGIQTEEESIPRPEDIPGLSPVLMLNKENNTLYYDYIAPDSVLSRLQKANAELNLTIGNLVLESANDKATISSLEDTVGSLLLEVAALKGGAE
;
A
#
# COMPACT_ATOMS: atom_id res chain seq x y z
N MET A 1 14.73 5.76 -35.47
CA MET A 1 15.20 6.44 -34.22
C MET A 1 14.64 5.63 -33.06
N GLY A 2 15.48 5.07 -32.19
CA GLY A 2 15.00 4.21 -31.09
C GLY A 2 14.32 4.99 -29.95
N ILE A 3 13.55 4.28 -29.13
CA ILE A 3 12.88 4.84 -27.93
C ILE A 3 13.73 4.54 -26.70
N TYR A 4 13.81 5.50 -25.78
CA TYR A 4 14.43 5.32 -24.48
C TYR A 4 13.35 5.10 -23.42
N VAL A 5 13.43 3.99 -22.70
CA VAL A 5 12.37 3.51 -21.81
C VAL A 5 12.90 3.43 -20.39
N ILE A 6 12.17 4.01 -19.45
CA ILE A 6 12.47 3.95 -18.02
C ILE A 6 11.40 3.10 -17.36
N CYS A 7 11.80 1.97 -16.76
CA CYS A 7 10.90 1.09 -16.03
C CYS A 7 10.71 1.58 -14.58
N GLN A 8 9.63 1.14 -13.92
CA GLN A 8 9.49 1.25 -12.47
C GLN A 8 10.45 0.28 -11.77
N GLU A 9 10.88 0.64 -10.56
CA GLU A 9 11.75 -0.21 -9.72
C GLU A 9 11.11 -1.60 -9.53
N ASN A 10 11.88 -2.65 -9.79
CA ASN A 10 11.46 -4.06 -9.68
C ASN A 10 10.26 -4.47 -10.54
N SER A 11 9.96 -3.72 -11.60
CA SER A 11 8.87 -4.03 -12.53
C SER A 11 9.33 -3.95 -13.98
N ASN A 12 8.50 -4.49 -14.88
CA ASN A 12 8.60 -4.29 -16.31
C ASN A 12 7.70 -3.15 -16.80
N ALA A 13 6.91 -2.55 -15.90
CA ALA A 13 6.05 -1.42 -16.20
C ALA A 13 6.87 -0.19 -16.57
N VAL A 14 6.54 0.41 -17.71
CA VAL A 14 7.19 1.60 -18.22
C VAL A 14 6.63 2.82 -17.50
N ARG A 15 7.50 3.53 -16.79
CA ARG A 15 7.20 4.82 -16.16
C ARG A 15 7.27 5.95 -17.17
N ALA A 16 8.24 5.91 -18.07
CA ALA A 16 8.43 6.92 -19.11
C ALA A 16 9.00 6.28 -20.38
N ALA A 17 8.46 6.68 -21.53
CA ALA A 17 9.01 6.37 -22.84
C ALA A 17 9.32 7.69 -23.55
N ILE A 18 10.57 7.88 -23.93
CA ILE A 18 11.11 9.14 -24.46
C ILE A 18 11.64 8.87 -25.86
N THR A 19 11.03 9.51 -26.85
CA THR A 19 11.57 9.60 -28.21
C THR A 19 12.62 10.70 -28.27
N ASN A 20 13.77 10.45 -28.89
CA ASN A 20 14.86 11.43 -29.01
C ASN A 20 15.43 11.90 -27.65
N VAL A 21 15.85 10.94 -26.83
CA VAL A 21 16.43 11.21 -25.50
C VAL A 21 17.70 12.04 -25.60
N GLN A 22 17.82 13.07 -24.76
CA GLN A 22 19.07 13.81 -24.58
C GLN A 22 19.96 13.12 -23.53
N PRO A 23 21.29 13.26 -23.59
CA PRO A 23 22.19 12.63 -22.60
C PRO A 23 21.84 12.95 -21.14
N GLU A 24 21.35 14.16 -20.87
CA GLU A 24 20.93 14.62 -19.55
C GLU A 24 19.67 13.90 -19.01
N GLN A 25 18.87 13.32 -19.90
CA GLN A 25 17.64 12.59 -19.56
C GLN A 25 17.89 11.08 -19.37
N MET A 26 19.10 10.62 -19.66
CA MET A 26 19.47 9.21 -19.49
C MET A 26 19.72 8.93 -18.00
N VAL A 27 19.00 7.95 -17.48
CA VAL A 27 19.16 7.43 -16.12
C VAL A 27 19.81 6.05 -16.18
N PRO A 28 20.53 5.61 -15.13
CA PRO A 28 21.19 4.30 -15.13
C PRO A 28 20.25 3.11 -15.42
N GLU A 29 18.98 3.25 -15.08
CA GLU A 29 17.95 2.21 -15.21
C GLU A 29 17.20 2.22 -16.55
N GLY A 30 17.50 3.18 -17.43
CA GLY A 30 16.78 3.29 -18.69
C GLY A 30 17.39 2.42 -19.79
N ILE A 31 16.52 1.81 -20.58
CA ILE A 31 16.84 0.85 -21.63
C ILE A 31 16.49 1.46 -22.98
N GLN A 32 17.39 1.36 -23.95
CA GLN A 32 17.10 1.76 -25.33
C GLN A 32 16.51 0.58 -26.09
N THR A 33 15.33 0.77 -26.67
CA THR A 33 14.64 -0.26 -27.45
C THR A 33 14.94 -0.11 -28.93
N GLU A 34 14.91 -1.23 -29.64
CA GLU A 34 15.01 -1.25 -31.11
C GLU A 34 13.73 -0.75 -31.80
N GLU A 35 12.62 -0.68 -31.05
CA GLU A 35 11.36 -0.12 -31.53
C GLU A 35 11.49 1.35 -31.95
N GLU A 36 10.92 1.66 -33.11
CA GLU A 36 10.89 3.02 -33.67
C GLU A 36 9.69 3.83 -33.17
N SER A 37 8.65 3.16 -32.66
CA SER A 37 7.44 3.80 -32.18
C SER A 37 6.80 3.04 -31.02
N ILE A 38 6.18 3.78 -30.09
CA ILE A 38 5.39 3.18 -29.02
C ILE A 38 4.14 2.57 -29.67
N PRO A 39 3.78 1.31 -29.38
CA PRO A 39 2.55 0.73 -29.89
C PRO A 39 1.33 1.58 -29.51
N ARG A 40 0.22 1.45 -30.25
CA ARG A 40 -1.04 2.10 -29.86
C ARG A 40 -1.84 1.15 -28.97
N PRO A 41 -2.36 1.61 -27.82
CA PRO A 41 -3.22 0.78 -27.00
C PRO A 41 -4.55 0.55 -27.72
N GLU A 42 -5.11 -0.64 -27.53
CA GLU A 42 -6.48 -0.97 -27.93
C GLU A 42 -7.45 -0.40 -26.89
N ASP A 43 -8.61 0.05 -27.35
CA ASP A 43 -9.69 0.48 -26.47
C ASP A 43 -10.56 -0.74 -26.10
N ILE A 44 -10.24 -1.36 -24.96
CA ILE A 44 -10.97 -2.53 -24.44
C ILE A 44 -11.82 -2.08 -23.25
N PRO A 45 -13.16 -2.17 -23.32
CA PRO A 45 -14.04 -1.70 -22.26
C PRO A 45 -13.71 -2.34 -20.90
N GLY A 46 -13.49 -1.49 -19.88
CA GLY A 46 -13.22 -1.90 -18.51
C GLY A 46 -11.77 -2.32 -18.22
N LEU A 47 -10.89 -2.29 -19.22
CA LEU A 47 -9.46 -2.51 -19.04
C LEU A 47 -8.69 -1.21 -19.22
N SER A 48 -7.58 -1.09 -18.50
CA SER A 48 -6.64 0.02 -18.61
C SER A 48 -5.32 -0.49 -19.18
N PRO A 49 -4.84 0.08 -20.30
CA PRO A 49 -3.58 -0.31 -20.89
C PRO A 49 -2.41 0.20 -20.06
N VAL A 50 -1.50 -0.69 -19.69
CA VAL A 50 -0.22 -0.38 -19.02
C VAL A 50 0.91 -0.77 -19.96
N LEU A 51 1.75 0.21 -20.31
CA LEU A 51 2.89 -0.04 -21.18
C LEU A 51 3.95 -0.83 -20.41
N MET A 52 4.42 -1.92 -20.99
CA MET A 52 5.38 -2.85 -20.43
C MET A 52 6.55 -3.04 -21.40
N LEU A 53 7.74 -3.29 -20.85
CA LEU A 53 8.93 -3.69 -21.59
C LEU A 53 9.18 -5.19 -21.41
N ASN A 54 9.21 -5.93 -22.51
CA ASN A 54 9.72 -7.29 -22.49
C ASN A 54 11.26 -7.25 -22.49
N LYS A 55 11.87 -7.62 -21.37
CA LYS A 55 13.33 -7.56 -21.18
C LYS A 55 14.10 -8.65 -21.95
N GLU A 56 13.43 -9.68 -22.46
CA GLU A 56 14.08 -10.76 -23.21
C GLU A 56 14.39 -10.34 -24.65
N ASN A 57 13.52 -9.52 -25.25
CA ASN A 57 13.61 -9.10 -26.64
C ASN A 57 13.56 -7.56 -26.83
N ASN A 58 13.55 -6.80 -25.72
CA ASN A 58 13.45 -5.33 -25.69
C ASN A 58 12.25 -4.75 -26.46
N THR A 59 11.13 -5.49 -26.54
CA THR A 59 9.92 -4.99 -27.19
C THR A 59 8.93 -4.36 -26.22
N LEU A 60 8.22 -3.35 -26.69
CA LEU A 60 7.16 -2.67 -25.94
C LEU A 60 5.81 -3.33 -26.23
N TYR A 61 5.01 -3.55 -25.18
CA TYR A 61 3.66 -4.09 -25.32
C TYR A 61 2.72 -3.50 -24.26
N TYR A 62 1.41 -3.59 -24.48
CA TYR A 62 0.43 -3.23 -23.47
C TYR A 62 -0.06 -4.47 -22.74
N ASP A 63 0.00 -4.42 -21.41
CA ASP A 63 -0.76 -5.31 -20.54
C ASP A 63 -2.07 -4.61 -20.14
N TYR A 64 -3.17 -5.34 -20.13
CA TYR A 64 -4.51 -4.79 -19.93
C TYR A 64 -5.04 -5.21 -18.58
N ILE A 65 -4.96 -4.30 -17.61
CA ILE A 65 -5.39 -4.56 -16.25
C ILE A 65 -6.83 -4.10 -16.04
N ALA A 66 -7.61 -4.85 -15.25
CA ALA A 66 -8.93 -4.42 -14.80
C ALA A 66 -8.77 -3.67 -13.46
N PRO A 67 -8.77 -2.32 -13.44
CA PRO A 67 -8.52 -1.55 -12.22
C PRO A 67 -9.57 -1.81 -11.13
N ASP A 68 -10.83 -2.04 -11.53
CA ASP A 68 -11.95 -2.36 -10.63
C ASP A 68 -12.30 -3.86 -10.63
N SER A 69 -11.26 -4.71 -10.70
CA SER A 69 -11.46 -6.15 -10.55
C SER A 69 -12.02 -6.50 -9.16
N VAL A 70 -12.69 -7.65 -9.06
CA VAL A 70 -13.10 -8.19 -7.76
C VAL A 70 -11.89 -8.33 -6.82
N LEU A 71 -10.72 -8.68 -7.37
CA LEU A 71 -9.49 -8.85 -6.61
C LEU A 71 -9.00 -7.51 -6.01
N SER A 72 -8.98 -6.42 -6.78
CA SER A 72 -8.54 -5.11 -6.27
C SER A 72 -9.47 -4.59 -5.17
N ARG A 73 -10.78 -4.78 -5.32
CA ARG A 73 -11.77 -4.46 -4.29
C ARG A 73 -11.57 -5.28 -3.01
N LEU A 74 -11.31 -6.58 -3.14
CA LEU A 74 -11.03 -7.46 -2.00
C LEU A 74 -9.73 -7.07 -1.28
N GLN A 75 -8.67 -6.73 -2.01
CA GLN A 75 -7.41 -6.28 -1.42
C GLN A 75 -7.59 -4.98 -0.63
N LYS A 76 -8.33 -4.01 -1.19
CA LYS A 76 -8.67 -2.76 -0.50
C LYS A 76 -9.48 -3.02 0.76
N ALA A 77 -10.54 -3.83 0.68
CA ALA A 77 -11.36 -4.17 1.83
C ALA A 77 -10.55 -4.87 2.94
N ASN A 78 -9.65 -5.80 2.57
CA ASN A 78 -8.76 -6.45 3.53
C ASN A 78 -7.81 -5.47 4.22
N ALA A 79 -7.24 -4.51 3.49
CA ALA A 79 -6.38 -3.49 4.07
C ALA A 79 -7.15 -2.61 5.09
N GLU A 80 -8.37 -2.19 4.74
CA GLU A 80 -9.25 -1.42 5.62
C GLU A 80 -9.66 -2.21 6.87
N LEU A 81 -10.00 -3.50 6.72
CA LEU A 81 -10.33 -4.38 7.84
C LEU A 81 -9.13 -4.57 8.78
N ASN A 82 -7.93 -4.81 8.23
CA ASN A 82 -6.72 -4.98 9.04
C ASN A 82 -6.39 -3.71 9.84
N LEU A 83 -6.55 -2.53 9.24
CA LEU A 83 -6.38 -1.26 9.96
C LEU A 83 -7.41 -1.11 11.08
N THR A 84 -8.67 -1.42 10.81
CA THR A 84 -9.75 -1.33 11.79
C THR A 84 -9.50 -2.27 12.97
N ILE A 85 -9.11 -3.53 12.69
CA ILE A 85 -8.76 -4.50 13.72
C ILE A 85 -7.57 -4.02 14.54
N GLY A 86 -6.52 -3.50 13.89
CA GLY A 86 -5.35 -2.95 14.58
C GLY A 86 -5.72 -1.83 15.56
N ASN A 87 -6.57 -0.90 15.14
CA ASN A 87 -7.05 0.19 15.98
C ASN A 87 -7.87 -0.32 17.17
N LEU A 88 -8.81 -1.24 16.93
CA LEU A 88 -9.63 -1.84 17.99
C LEU A 88 -8.79 -2.59 19.03
N VAL A 89 -7.71 -3.26 18.60
CA VAL A 89 -6.79 -3.94 19.52
C VAL A 89 -6.06 -2.93 20.41
N LEU A 90 -5.59 -1.81 19.85
CA LEU A 90 -4.93 -0.75 20.61
C LEU A 90 -5.89 -0.07 21.60
N GLU A 91 -7.12 0.23 21.16
CA GLU A 91 -8.17 0.77 22.00
C GLU A 91 -8.51 -0.19 23.15
N SER A 92 -8.73 -1.46 22.84
CA SER A 92 -9.00 -2.51 23.84
C SER A 92 -7.87 -2.66 24.86
N ALA A 93 -6.62 -2.55 24.44
CA ALA A 93 -5.47 -2.58 25.34
C ALA A 93 -5.45 -1.36 26.28
N ASN A 94 -5.77 -0.18 25.76
CA ASN A 94 -5.86 1.05 26.54
C ASN A 94 -7.01 1.00 27.55
N ASP A 95 -8.17 0.50 27.14
CA ASP A 95 -9.32 0.30 28.03
C ASP A 95 -8.98 -0.66 29.15
N LYS A 96 -8.29 -1.77 28.84
CA LYS A 96 -7.86 -2.75 29.85
C LYS A 96 -6.89 -2.13 30.87
N ALA A 97 -5.97 -1.29 30.44
CA ALA A 97 -5.07 -0.58 31.35
C ALA A 97 -5.85 0.38 32.27
N THR A 98 -6.84 1.07 31.71
CA THR A 98 -7.73 1.97 32.48
C THR A 98 -8.55 1.20 33.51
N ILE A 99 -9.11 0.04 33.13
CA ILE A 99 -9.87 -0.83 34.03
C ILE A 99 -8.98 -1.32 35.18
N SER A 100 -7.77 -1.81 34.90
CA SER A 100 -6.83 -2.25 35.94
C SER A 100 -6.53 -1.13 36.95
N SER A 101 -6.35 0.11 36.46
CA SER A 101 -6.10 1.26 37.32
C SER A 101 -7.31 1.61 38.21
N LEU A 102 -8.53 1.45 37.66
CA LEU A 102 -9.76 1.64 38.42
C LEU A 102 -9.94 0.54 39.48
N GLU A 103 -9.63 -0.71 39.16
CA GLU A 103 -9.70 -1.84 40.09
C GLU A 103 -8.75 -1.63 41.29
N ASP A 104 -7.52 -1.18 41.04
CA ASP A 104 -6.54 -0.86 42.09
C ASP A 104 -7.05 0.29 42.99
N THR A 105 -7.66 1.31 42.39
CA THR A 105 -8.24 2.46 43.12
C THR A 105 -9.40 2.02 44.00
N VAL A 106 -10.31 1.21 43.45
CA VAL A 106 -11.46 0.66 44.19
C VAL A 106 -10.98 -0.23 45.34
N GLY A 107 -10.00 -1.10 45.11
CA GLY A 107 -9.39 -1.93 46.15
C GLY A 107 -8.82 -1.10 47.30
N SER A 108 -8.09 -0.02 46.98
CA SER A 108 -7.53 0.90 47.97
C SER A 108 -8.62 1.60 48.80
N LEU A 109 -9.68 2.09 48.14
CA LEU A 109 -10.82 2.73 48.82
C LEU A 109 -11.57 1.76 49.75
N LEU A 110 -11.75 0.51 49.33
CA LEU A 110 -12.39 -0.51 50.17
C LEU A 110 -11.59 -0.78 51.45
N LEU A 111 -10.25 -0.83 51.36
CA LEU A 111 -9.38 -0.98 52.51
C LEU A 111 -9.45 0.23 53.45
N GLU A 112 -9.46 1.45 52.89
CA GLU A 112 -9.59 2.68 53.68
C GLU A 112 -10.93 2.74 54.43
N VAL A 113 -12.04 2.42 53.75
CA VAL A 113 -13.37 2.37 54.38
C VAL A 113 -13.43 1.30 55.47
N ALA A 114 -12.80 0.14 55.26
CA ALA A 114 -12.72 -0.91 56.27
C ALA A 114 -11.94 -0.43 57.51
N ALA A 115 -10.81 0.27 57.31
CA ALA A 115 -10.04 0.86 58.39
C ALA A 115 -10.82 1.94 59.15
N LEU A 116 -11.54 2.83 58.46
CA LEU A 116 -12.37 3.86 59.07
C LEU A 116 -13.54 3.29 59.87
N LYS A 117 -14.16 2.20 59.39
CA LYS A 117 -15.26 1.52 60.10
C LYS A 117 -14.77 0.65 61.26
N GLY A 118 -13.61 0.02 61.14
CA GLY A 118 -13.03 -0.84 62.18
C GLY A 118 -12.22 -0.11 63.24
N GLY A 119 -11.79 1.14 62.98
CA GLY A 119 -11.08 2.01 63.92
C GLY A 119 -11.99 2.89 64.80
N ALA A 120 -13.31 2.71 64.71
CA ALA A 120 -14.29 3.34 65.58
C ALA A 120 -14.62 2.41 66.78
N GLU A 121 -13.60 2.06 67.56
CA GLU A 121 -13.71 1.53 68.93
C GLU A 121 -12.73 2.27 69.85
#